data_AF-A0A654DXS9-F1
#
_entry.id   AF-A0A654DXS9-F1
#
_cell.length_a   1.000
_cell.length_b   1.000
_cell.length_c   1.000
_cell.angle_alpha   90.00
_cell.angle_beta   90.00
_cell.angle_gamma   90.00
#
_symmetry.space_group_name_H-M   'P 1'
#
loop_
_entity.id
_entity.type
_entity.pdbx_description
1 polymer ?
#
loop_
_entity_poly.entity_id
_entity_poly.type
_entity_poly.pdbx_seq_one_letter_code
_entity_poly.pdbx_strand_id
1 'polypeptide(L)' 'MSFIKEPKGVDFIIESEPLTEKDREEISKFIAEYKRKPKKSTGQKRATTHNKH' A
#
# COMPACT_ATOMS: atom_id res chain seq x y z
N MET A 1 16.56 -2.06 31.62
CA MET A 1 15.30 -1.90 30.85
C MET A 1 14.32 -1.17 31.74
N SER A 2 14.11 0.13 31.52
CA SER A 2 13.25 0.95 32.37
C SER A 2 11.79 0.67 32.05
N PHE A 3 11.07 0.07 32.99
CA PHE A 3 9.65 -0.26 32.89
C PHE A 3 8.82 1.02 33.04
N ILE A 4 8.57 1.73 31.95
CA ILE A 4 7.54 2.77 31.93
C ILE A 4 6.20 2.03 31.94
N LYS A 5 5.54 2.05 33.10
CA LYS A 5 4.22 1.44 33.29
C LYS A 5 3.19 2.33 32.60
N GLU A 6 2.42 1.77 31.68
CA GLU A 6 1.35 2.52 31.00
C GLU A 6 0.39 3.11 32.05
N PRO A 7 0.12 4.43 32.02
CA PRO A 7 -0.80 5.06 32.94
C PRO A 7 -2.22 4.55 32.68
N LYS A 8 -2.90 4.10 33.75
CA LYS A 8 -4.28 3.59 33.67
C LYS A 8 -5.21 4.71 33.20
N GLY A 9 -5.88 4.50 32.05
CA GLY A 9 -6.83 5.46 31.49
C GLY A 9 -6.22 6.49 30.54
N VAL A 10 -5.05 6.21 29.95
CA VAL A 10 -4.46 7.03 28.88
C VAL A 10 -4.52 6.25 27.58
N ASP A 11 -5.32 6.74 26.63
CA ASP A 11 -5.34 6.25 25.25
C ASP A 11 -4.39 7.12 24.42
N PHE A 12 -3.36 6.52 23.83
CA PHE A 12 -2.52 7.20 22.86
C PHE A 12 -3.27 7.29 21.53
N ILE A 13 -3.69 8.49 21.14
CA ILE A 13 -4.24 8.75 19.81
C ILE A 13 -3.06 8.99 18.87
N ILE A 14 -2.81 8.02 17.99
CA ILE A 14 -1.82 8.19 16.92
C ILE A 14 -2.51 9.00 15.81
N GLU A 15 -2.37 10.32 15.86
CA GLU A 15 -2.80 11.19 14.76
C GLU A 15 -1.74 11.15 13.66
N SER A 16 -2.07 10.50 12.54
CA SER A 16 -1.26 10.62 11.33
C SER A 16 -1.36 12.05 10.81
N GLU A 17 -0.23 12.66 10.46
CA GLU A 17 -0.24 13.98 9.82
C GLU A 17 -1.17 13.97 8.60
N PRO A 18 -2.09 14.94 8.50
CA PRO A 18 -2.97 15.02 7.34
C PRO A 18 -2.13 15.32 6.09
N LEU A 19 -2.51 14.71 4.96
CA LEU A 19 -1.82 14.95 3.69
C LEU A 19 -1.84 16.45 3.34
N THR A 20 -0.65 17.02 3.15
CA THR A 20 -0.51 18.41 2.70
C THR A 20 -1.04 18.55 1.27
N GLU A 21 -1.34 19.78 0.84
CA GLU A 21 -1.80 20.04 -0.53
C GLU A 21 -0.80 19.52 -1.58
N LYS A 22 0.50 19.65 -1.30
CA LYS A 22 1.57 19.14 -2.16
C LYS A 22 1.53 17.62 -2.26
N ASP A 23 1.41 16.93 -1.12
CA ASP A 23 1.33 15.46 -1.10
C ASP A 23 0.11 14.96 -1.89
N ARG A 24 -1.03 15.65 -1.75
CA ARG A 24 -2.26 15.32 -2.49
C ARG A 24 -2.05 15.45 -4.00
N GLU A 25 -1.40 16.52 -4.45
CA GLU A 25 -1.09 16.72 -5.85
C GLU A 25 -0.12 15.67 -6.40
N GLU A 26 0.95 15.36 -5.66
CA GLU A 26 1.94 14.38 -6.06
C GLU A 26 1.33 12.98 -6.17
N ILE A 27 0.55 12.57 -5.17
CA ILE A 27 -0.20 11.30 -5.19
C ILE A 27 -1.14 11.25 -6.39
N SER A 28 -1.89 12.33 -6.63
CA SER A 28 -2.83 12.40 -7.76
C SER A 28 -2.11 12.25 -9.11
N LYS A 29 -0.99 12.96 -9.30
CA LYS A 29 -0.15 12.85 -10.51
C LYS A 29 0.40 11.43 -10.68
N PHE A 30 0.91 10.83 -9.62
CA PHE A 30 1.44 9.47 -9.64
C PHE A 30 0.37 8.44 -10.03
N ILE A 31 -0.82 8.52 -9.45
CA ILE A 31 -1.95 7.62 -9.77
C ILE A 31 -2.36 7.79 -11.23
N ALA A 32 -2.46 9.04 -11.71
CA ALA A 32 -2.81 9.32 -13.10
C ALA A 32 -1.80 8.71 -14.07
N GLU A 33 -0.50 8.86 -13.79
CA GLU A 33 0.57 8.28 -14.60
C GLU A 33 0.53 6.74 -14.57
N TYR A 34 0.37 6.15 -13.38
CA TYR A 34 0.26 4.70 -13.21
C TYR A 34 -0.91 4.11 -14.00
N LYS A 35 -2.08 4.75 -13.96
CA LYS A 35 -3.28 4.33 -14.71
C LYS A 35 -3.14 4.49 -16.22
N ARG A 36 -2.37 5.48 -16.69
CA ARG A 36 -2.08 5.69 -18.12
C ARG A 36 -1.17 4.61 -18.70
N LYS A 37 -0.29 4.03 -17.88
CA LYS A 37 0.59 2.95 -18.34
C LYS A 37 -0.26 1.70 -18.66
N PRO A 38 -0.11 1.12 -19.87
CA PRO A 38 -0.82 -0.11 -20.20
C PRO A 38 -0.40 -1.19 -19.20
N LYS A 39 -1.39 -1.82 -18.54
CA LYS A 39 -1.14 -2.92 -17.61
C LYS A 39 -0.39 -4.00 -18.38
N LYS A 40 0.88 -4.24 -18.04
CA LYS A 40 1.58 -5.44 -18.49
C LYS A 40 0.78 -6.61 -17.94
N SER A 41 0.13 -7.36 -18.83
CA SER A 41 -0.62 -8.55 -18.45
C SER A 41 0.37 -9.55 -17.84
N THR A 42 0.50 -9.57 -16.52
CA THR A 42 1.14 -10.65 -15.77
C THR A 42 0.16 -11.83 -15.74
N GLY A 43 -0.08 -12.38 -16.92
CA GLY A 43 -1.14 -13.34 -17.18
C GLY A 43 -0.73 -14.38 -18.21
N GLN A 44 0.50 -14.87 -18.18
CA GLN A 44 0.79 -16.18 -18.77
C GLN A 44 0.53 -17.25 -17.72
N LYS A 45 -0.74 -17.63 -17.53
CA LYS A 45 -1.03 -18.96 -17.00
C LYS A 45 -0.64 -19.95 -18.10
N ARG A 46 0.56 -20.51 -18.04
CA ARG A 46 0.91 -21.68 -18.84
C ARG A 46 0.07 -22.84 -18.33
N ALA A 47 -0.95 -23.24 -19.08
CA ALA A 47 -1.63 -24.50 -18.85
C ALA A 47 -0.62 -25.62 -19.12
N THR A 48 -0.15 -26.30 -18.08
CA THR A 48 0.66 -27.50 -18.21
C THR A 48 -0.26 -28.69 -18.45
N THR A 49 -0.49 -29.01 -19.73
CA THR A 49 -1.12 -30.27 -20.12
C THR A 49 -0.21 -31.42 -19.70
N HIS A 50 -0.61 -32.21 -18.69
CA HIS A 50 0.06 -33.45 -18.32
C HIS A 50 -0.44 -34.56 -19.24
N ASN A 51 0.28 -34.83 -20.33
CA ASN A 51 -0.01 -35.99 -21.17
C ASN A 51 0.65 -37.22 -20.53
N LYS A 52 -0.14 -38.16 -20.01
CA LYS A 52 0.33 -39.48 -19.57
C LYS A 52 0.17 -40.45 -20.74
N HIS A 53 1.29 -40.95 -21.27
CA HIS A 53 1.36 -42.14 -22.12
C HIS A 53 1.78 -43.34 -21.29
#